data_AF-A0A378IXT6-F1
#
_entry.id   AF-A0A378IXT6-F1
#
_cell.length_a   1.000
_cell.length_b   1.000
_cell.length_c   1.000
_cell.angle_alpha   90.00
_cell.angle_beta   90.00
_cell.angle_gamma   90.00
#
_symmetry.space_group_name_H-M   'P 1'
#
loop_
_entity.id
_entity.type
_entity.pdbx_description
1 polymer ?
#
loop_
_entity_poly.entity_id
_entity_poly.type
_entity_poly.pdbx_seq_one_letter_code
_entity_poly.pdbx_strand_id
1 'polypeptide(L)'
;MGKGKWEKYRSRYSPVDISKANTGDANLQLDWVRESLQGRMKINGVPIKEYANQFNGFQTEKDAESFFQKVILKDMQPLDKTKSDEIVDYLKKSFHQGGFMYPVSSPLAVSMKEYDEDLDMDIPFATVGQMDVSINIVTSKTGFKIQELTTIKDLIISNPLVAGKMKVDLENPRLLPKKGSDYVIKAAGTINIDFSNSGTEPSINVENNMISYGHRELAKRMDKRNFGQVVVDFFRNILGANRVKDISQKTEQLKENQNEEVFENNAVEADEPPRPSAGGP
;
A
#
# COMPACT_ATOMS: atom_id res chain seq x y z
N MET A 1 17.87 1.78 -18.99
CA MET A 1 17.81 0.55 -18.16
C MET A 1 17.66 0.91 -16.68
N GLY A 2 16.43 1.10 -16.18
CA GLY A 2 16.20 1.34 -14.74
C GLY A 2 16.23 0.02 -13.97
N LYS A 3 17.26 -0.18 -13.13
CA LYS A 3 17.30 -1.31 -12.18
C LYS A 3 16.19 -1.09 -11.15
N GLY A 4 15.20 -1.99 -11.07
CA GLY A 4 14.19 -1.95 -10.02
C GLY A 4 14.85 -1.91 -8.64
N LYS A 5 14.37 -1.02 -7.75
CA LYS A 5 14.93 -0.86 -6.41
C LYS A 5 14.61 -2.12 -5.61
N TRP A 6 15.66 -2.82 -5.19
CA TRP A 6 15.53 -3.99 -4.30
C TRP A 6 15.79 -3.53 -2.87
N GLU A 7 14.81 -3.78 -2.00
CA GLU A 7 14.94 -3.48 -0.57
C GLU A 7 15.30 -4.76 0.19
N LYS A 8 16.36 -4.71 1.01
CA LYS A 8 16.83 -5.86 1.81
C LYS A 8 16.27 -5.80 3.22
N TYR A 9 15.74 -6.93 3.69
CA TYR A 9 15.18 -7.11 5.03
C TYR A 9 15.97 -8.16 5.83
N ARG A 10 15.91 -8.07 7.16
CA ARG A 10 16.51 -9.04 8.10
C ARG A 10 15.60 -10.21 8.42
N SER A 11 14.29 -10.12 8.20
CA SER A 11 13.33 -11.18 8.52
C SER A 11 12.22 -11.27 7.47
N ARG A 12 11.79 -12.50 7.17
CA ARG A 12 10.58 -12.79 6.37
C ARG A 12 9.36 -13.14 7.22
N TYR A 13 9.54 -13.25 8.53
CA TYR A 13 8.45 -13.31 9.48
C TYR A 13 8.26 -11.94 10.10
N SER A 14 7.01 -11.50 10.12
CA SER A 14 6.53 -10.28 10.74
C SER A 14 5.42 -10.66 11.73
N PRO A 15 5.38 -10.05 12.94
CA PRO A 15 4.29 -10.27 13.88
C PRO A 15 2.96 -9.63 13.43
N VAL A 16 3.00 -8.89 12.31
CA VAL A 16 1.88 -8.16 11.73
C VAL A 16 1.09 -9.12 10.84
N ASP A 17 -0.17 -9.41 11.17
CA ASP A 17 -1.06 -10.14 10.26
C ASP A 17 -1.59 -9.18 9.19
N ILE A 18 -1.19 -9.42 7.94
CA ILE A 18 -1.59 -8.63 6.77
C ILE A 18 -2.61 -9.36 5.89
N SER A 19 -3.01 -10.58 6.29
CA SER A 19 -3.93 -11.43 5.52
C SER A 19 -5.40 -11.07 5.73
N LYS A 20 -5.70 -10.26 6.74
CA LYS A 20 -7.05 -9.87 7.12
C LYS A 20 -7.17 -8.35 7.16
N ALA A 21 -8.07 -7.80 6.35
CA ALA A 21 -8.45 -6.40 6.51
C ALA A 21 -9.26 -6.23 7.80
N ASN A 22 -9.02 -5.11 8.48
CA ASN A 22 -10.06 -4.54 9.32
C ASN A 22 -11.24 -4.16 8.40
N THR A 23 -12.46 -4.57 8.77
CA THR A 23 -13.69 -4.29 8.02
C THR A 23 -14.72 -3.55 8.88
N GLY A 24 -14.27 -2.99 10.01
CA GLY A 24 -15.09 -2.16 10.88
C GLY A 24 -15.42 -0.79 10.28
N ASP A 25 -16.09 0.05 11.08
CA ASP A 25 -16.53 1.36 10.63
C ASP A 25 -15.37 2.22 10.12
N ALA A 26 -15.54 2.75 8.92
CA ALA A 26 -14.56 3.57 8.23
C ALA A 26 -15.22 4.82 7.67
N ASN A 27 -14.51 5.94 7.69
CA ASN A 27 -14.92 7.12 6.94
C ASN A 27 -14.23 7.08 5.57
N LEU A 28 -14.83 6.33 4.65
CA LEU A 28 -14.27 6.05 3.33
C LEU A 28 -13.85 7.36 2.63
N GLN A 29 -14.75 8.35 2.58
CA GLN A 29 -14.47 9.65 1.98
C GLN A 29 -13.22 10.32 2.58
N LEU A 30 -13.18 10.50 3.90
CA LEU A 30 -12.06 11.19 4.55
C LEU A 30 -10.73 10.44 4.41
N ASP A 31 -10.75 9.11 4.35
CA ASP A 31 -9.56 8.30 4.16
C ASP A 31 -8.96 8.51 2.77
N TRP A 32 -9.79 8.52 1.72
CA TRP A 32 -9.34 8.77 0.34
C TRP A 32 -8.91 10.22 0.10
N VAL A 33 -9.61 11.20 0.68
CA VAL A 33 -9.18 12.60 0.65
C VAL A 33 -7.78 12.72 1.26
N ARG A 34 -7.57 12.14 2.45
CA ARG A 34 -6.28 12.19 3.15
C ARG A 34 -5.16 11.56 2.34
N GLU A 35 -5.40 10.38 1.78
CA GLU A 35 -4.39 9.70 0.98
C GLU A 35 -4.08 10.47 -0.31
N SER A 36 -5.07 11.11 -0.94
CA SER A 36 -4.84 11.97 -2.11
C SER A 36 -3.94 13.18 -1.81
N LEU A 37 -4.03 13.73 -0.61
CA LEU A 37 -3.20 14.86 -0.14
C LEU A 37 -1.78 14.41 0.21
N GLN A 38 -1.62 13.22 0.77
CA GLN A 38 -0.32 12.69 1.18
C GLN A 38 0.45 12.04 0.03
N GLY A 39 -0.25 11.51 -0.98
CA GLY A 39 0.34 10.99 -2.22
C GLY A 39 1.27 9.79 -2.00
N ARG A 40 1.00 8.95 -1.01
CA ARG A 40 1.83 7.78 -0.65
C ARG A 40 1.54 6.58 -1.57
N MET A 41 0.37 6.58 -2.21
CA MET A 41 -0.14 5.51 -3.06
C MET A 41 0.05 5.77 -4.55
N LYS A 42 0.38 4.70 -5.28
CA LYS A 42 0.32 4.61 -6.74
C LYS A 42 -0.52 3.41 -7.16
N ILE A 43 -1.31 3.57 -8.21
CA ILE A 43 -2.10 2.50 -8.83
C ILE A 43 -1.64 2.36 -10.27
N ASN A 44 -1.18 1.17 -10.65
CA ASN A 44 -0.55 0.90 -11.95
C ASN A 44 0.56 1.92 -12.30
N GLY A 45 1.32 2.34 -11.28
CA GLY A 45 2.39 3.33 -11.40
C GLY A 45 1.94 4.79 -11.42
N VAL A 46 0.63 5.07 -11.51
CA VAL A 46 0.07 6.43 -11.50
C VAL A 46 -0.17 6.89 -10.06
N PRO A 47 0.34 8.05 -9.63
CA PRO A 47 0.10 8.60 -8.29
C PRO A 47 -1.39 8.83 -8.00
N ILE A 48 -1.83 8.53 -6.78
CA ILE A 48 -3.23 8.74 -6.36
C ILE A 48 -3.72 10.18 -6.55
N LYS A 49 -2.81 11.15 -6.45
CA LYS A 49 -3.10 12.58 -6.68
C LYS A 49 -3.59 12.86 -8.12
N GLU A 50 -3.10 12.12 -9.10
CA GLU A 50 -3.55 12.28 -10.50
C GLU A 50 -4.96 11.73 -10.70
N TYR A 51 -5.31 10.64 -10.02
CA TYR A 51 -6.68 10.15 -10.00
C TYR A 51 -7.61 11.07 -9.21
N ALA A 52 -7.16 11.61 -8.08
CA ALA A 52 -7.97 12.54 -7.30
C ALA A 52 -8.52 13.70 -8.15
N ASN A 53 -7.73 14.23 -9.08
CA ASN A 53 -8.18 15.28 -10.01
C ASN A 53 -9.31 14.82 -10.95
N GLN A 54 -9.38 13.54 -11.29
CA GLN A 54 -10.41 12.93 -12.15
C GLN A 54 -11.68 12.55 -11.37
N PHE A 55 -11.56 12.37 -10.05
CA PHE A 55 -12.64 11.92 -9.16
C PHE A 55 -12.97 12.98 -8.10
N ASN A 56 -13.02 14.25 -8.50
CA ASN A 56 -13.43 15.39 -7.65
C ASN A 56 -12.74 15.44 -6.27
N GLY A 57 -11.46 15.08 -6.20
CA GLY A 57 -10.69 15.04 -4.96
C GLY A 57 -11.23 14.07 -3.90
N PHE A 58 -12.05 13.09 -4.28
CA PHE A 58 -12.75 12.17 -3.37
C PHE A 58 -13.68 12.89 -2.36
N GLN A 59 -14.31 14.00 -2.76
CA GLN A 59 -15.17 14.79 -1.88
C GLN A 59 -16.43 14.04 -1.40
N THR A 60 -16.84 12.97 -2.07
CA THR A 60 -17.99 12.14 -1.68
C THR A 60 -17.66 10.65 -1.71
N GLU A 61 -18.44 9.82 -1.01
CA GLU A 61 -18.31 8.36 -1.11
C GLU A 61 -18.50 7.85 -2.54
N LYS A 62 -19.41 8.46 -3.31
CA LYS A 62 -19.65 8.13 -4.72
C LYS A 62 -18.43 8.35 -5.60
N ASP A 63 -17.57 9.31 -5.27
CA ASP A 63 -16.32 9.54 -5.99
C ASP A 63 -15.36 8.36 -5.78
N ALA A 64 -15.26 7.85 -4.54
CA ALA A 64 -14.46 6.68 -4.22
C ALA A 64 -15.01 5.40 -4.87
N GLU A 65 -16.34 5.21 -4.85
CA GLU A 65 -17.01 4.10 -5.54
C GLU A 65 -16.75 4.12 -7.05
N SER A 66 -16.86 5.30 -7.66
CA SER A 66 -16.59 5.50 -9.09
C SER A 66 -15.12 5.19 -9.41
N PHE A 67 -14.19 5.57 -8.52
CA PHE A 67 -12.78 5.24 -8.64
C PHE A 67 -12.53 3.73 -8.55
N PHE A 68 -13.20 3.02 -7.63
CA PHE A 68 -13.11 1.57 -7.56
C PHE A 68 -13.53 0.92 -8.87
N GLN A 69 -14.69 1.28 -9.39
CA GLN A 69 -15.20 0.73 -10.65
C GLN A 69 -14.30 1.03 -11.84
N LYS A 70 -13.85 2.28 -12.00
CA LYS A 70 -13.14 2.73 -13.21
C LYS A 70 -11.64 2.49 -13.19
N VAL A 71 -11.03 2.38 -12.01
CA VAL A 71 -9.57 2.26 -11.87
C VAL A 71 -9.19 0.90 -11.30
N ILE A 72 -9.74 0.52 -10.14
CA ILE A 72 -9.37 -0.75 -9.48
C ILE A 72 -9.91 -1.96 -10.25
N LEU A 73 -11.14 -1.88 -10.74
CA LEU A 73 -11.79 -2.98 -11.47
C LEU A 73 -11.59 -2.93 -12.98
N LYS A 74 -10.78 -1.98 -13.49
CA LYS A 74 -10.59 -1.74 -14.93
C LYS A 74 -10.22 -3.02 -15.69
N ASP A 75 -9.24 -3.76 -15.18
CA ASP A 75 -8.69 -4.93 -15.87
C ASP A 75 -9.50 -6.21 -15.66
N MET A 76 -10.47 -6.20 -14.74
CA MET A 76 -11.37 -7.33 -14.47
C MET A 76 -12.56 -7.37 -15.44
N GLN A 77 -12.70 -6.34 -16.29
CA GLN A 77 -13.81 -6.25 -17.24
C GLN A 77 -13.69 -7.27 -18.37
N PRO A 78 -14.81 -7.80 -18.88
CA PRO A 78 -16.19 -7.50 -18.45
C PRO A 78 -16.58 -8.18 -17.13
N LEU A 79 -17.20 -7.43 -16.22
CA LEU A 79 -17.90 -7.95 -15.04
C LEU A 79 -19.40 -7.76 -15.22
N ASP A 80 -20.20 -8.77 -14.83
CA ASP A 80 -21.62 -8.53 -14.65
C ASP A 80 -21.84 -7.53 -13.49
N LYS A 81 -22.97 -6.82 -13.55
CA LYS A 81 -23.26 -5.74 -12.60
C LYS A 81 -23.30 -6.24 -11.16
N THR A 82 -23.88 -7.41 -10.91
CA THR A 82 -23.98 -7.98 -9.55
C THR A 82 -22.59 -8.21 -8.97
N LYS A 83 -21.70 -8.89 -9.72
CA LYS A 83 -20.33 -9.12 -9.28
C LYS A 83 -19.55 -7.83 -9.09
N SER A 84 -19.73 -6.85 -9.98
CA SER A 84 -19.12 -5.53 -9.83
C SER A 84 -19.56 -4.83 -8.54
N ASP A 85 -20.86 -4.83 -8.25
CA ASP A 85 -21.43 -4.18 -7.06
C ASP A 85 -20.95 -4.88 -5.77
N GLU A 86 -20.90 -6.22 -5.74
CA GLU A 86 -20.34 -6.99 -4.62
C GLU A 86 -18.88 -6.63 -4.32
N ILE A 87 -18.04 -6.54 -5.37
CA ILE A 87 -16.63 -6.18 -5.21
C ILE A 87 -16.50 -4.75 -4.69
N VAL A 88 -17.30 -3.81 -5.22
CA VAL A 88 -17.29 -2.42 -4.73
C VAL A 88 -17.66 -2.36 -3.26
N ASP A 89 -18.70 -3.08 -2.83
CA ASP A 89 -19.09 -3.14 -1.42
C ASP A 89 -18.02 -3.75 -0.52
N TYR A 90 -17.30 -4.77 -1.00
CA TYR A 90 -16.15 -5.31 -0.30
C TYR A 90 -15.03 -4.26 -0.15
N LEU A 91 -14.73 -3.50 -1.21
CA LEU A 91 -13.71 -2.47 -1.20
C LEU A 91 -14.07 -1.30 -0.28
N LYS A 92 -15.34 -0.88 -0.24
CA LYS A 92 -15.80 0.16 0.70
C LYS A 92 -15.51 -0.21 2.16
N LYS A 93 -15.64 -1.49 2.51
CA LYS A 93 -15.42 -2.00 3.87
C LYS A 93 -13.95 -2.26 4.17
N SER A 94 -13.17 -2.73 3.19
CA SER A 94 -11.80 -3.21 3.41
C SER A 94 -10.72 -2.19 3.05
N PHE A 95 -11.01 -1.23 2.16
CA PHE A 95 -10.02 -0.33 1.57
C PHE A 95 -10.04 1.07 2.19
N HIS A 96 -9.75 1.10 3.48
CA HIS A 96 -9.72 2.29 4.33
C HIS A 96 -8.46 2.31 5.19
N GLN A 97 -8.21 3.37 5.96
CA GLN A 97 -6.92 3.57 6.64
C GLN A 97 -6.58 2.45 7.66
N GLY A 98 -7.57 1.76 8.21
CA GLY A 98 -7.37 0.63 9.12
C GLY A 98 -7.27 -0.72 8.42
N GLY A 99 -7.58 -0.78 7.12
CA GLY A 99 -7.62 -1.99 6.31
C GLY A 99 -6.54 -2.00 5.22
N PHE A 100 -6.89 -2.45 4.02
CA PHE A 100 -5.98 -2.67 2.91
C PHE A 100 -5.45 -1.40 2.22
N MET A 101 -5.84 -0.21 2.67
CA MET A 101 -5.14 1.01 2.27
C MET A 101 -3.70 1.01 2.80
N TYR A 102 -3.50 0.50 4.03
CA TYR A 102 -2.19 0.38 4.68
C TYR A 102 -2.03 -1.01 5.32
N PRO A 103 -1.87 -2.07 4.49
CA PRO A 103 -1.87 -3.46 4.96
C PRO A 103 -0.73 -3.80 5.93
N VAL A 104 0.32 -2.97 6.04
CA VAL A 104 1.49 -3.17 6.91
C VAL A 104 1.52 -2.14 8.04
N SER A 105 1.51 -0.84 7.73
CA SER A 105 1.74 0.19 8.76
C SER A 105 0.61 0.27 9.79
N SER A 106 -0.64 0.05 9.40
CA SER A 106 -1.78 0.03 10.33
C SER A 106 -1.72 -1.11 11.36
N PRO A 107 -1.62 -2.39 10.95
CA PRO A 107 -1.45 -3.48 11.92
C PRO A 107 -0.09 -3.43 12.66
N LEU A 108 0.95 -2.81 12.07
CA LEU A 108 2.21 -2.53 12.80
C LEU A 108 1.98 -1.57 13.97
N ALA A 109 1.18 -0.51 13.80
CA ALA A 109 0.82 0.39 14.89
C ALA A 109 0.07 -0.34 16.03
N VAL A 110 -0.82 -1.27 15.68
CA VAL A 110 -1.52 -2.13 16.66
C VAL A 110 -0.53 -3.04 17.40
N SER A 111 0.45 -3.61 16.71
CA SER A 111 1.45 -4.47 17.34
C SER A 111 2.39 -3.73 18.33
N MET A 112 2.37 -2.40 18.33
CA MET A 112 3.10 -1.56 19.29
C MET A 112 2.26 -1.18 20.53
N LYS A 113 1.15 -1.89 20.76
CA LYS A 113 0.36 -1.83 21.99
C LYS A 113 0.73 -2.96 22.95
N GLU A 114 0.49 -2.72 24.23
CA GLU A 114 0.55 -3.69 25.30
C GLU A 114 -0.64 -3.53 26.23
N TYR A 115 -1.09 -4.63 26.80
CA TYR A 115 -2.18 -4.60 27.77
C TYR A 115 -1.67 -4.07 29.12
N ASP A 116 -2.37 -3.08 29.65
CA ASP A 116 -2.15 -2.52 30.97
C ASP A 116 -3.21 -3.10 31.93
N GLU A 117 -2.75 -3.84 32.94
CA GLU A 117 -3.64 -4.50 33.92
C GLU A 117 -4.36 -3.51 34.83
N ASP A 118 -3.75 -2.35 35.13
CA ASP A 118 -4.33 -1.35 36.03
C ASP A 118 -5.43 -0.54 35.33
N LEU A 119 -5.28 -0.33 34.01
CA LEU A 119 -6.24 0.40 33.18
C LEU A 119 -7.25 -0.52 32.45
N ASP A 120 -7.07 -1.84 32.54
CA ASP A 120 -7.84 -2.86 31.82
C ASP A 120 -7.95 -2.55 30.31
N MET A 121 -6.86 -2.13 29.69
CA MET A 121 -6.87 -1.72 28.29
C MET A 121 -5.50 -1.80 27.60
N ASP A 122 -5.52 -1.90 26.26
CA ASP A 122 -4.31 -1.83 25.44
C ASP A 122 -3.80 -0.39 25.32
N ILE A 123 -2.59 -0.14 25.83
CA ILE A 123 -1.89 1.13 25.73
C ILE A 123 -0.72 1.04 24.74
N PRO A 124 -0.43 2.09 23.96
CA PRO A 124 0.74 2.10 23.08
C PRO A 124 2.03 2.22 23.92
N PHE A 125 2.93 1.24 23.81
CA PHE A 125 4.26 1.38 24.40
C PHE A 125 5.17 2.26 23.54
N ALA A 126 4.86 2.39 22.25
CA ALA A 126 5.54 3.27 21.30
C ALA A 126 4.54 3.87 20.31
N THR A 127 4.78 5.12 19.92
CA THR A 127 4.04 5.81 18.85
C THR A 127 4.99 6.17 17.72
N VAL A 128 4.51 6.15 16.48
CA VAL A 128 5.30 6.57 15.31
C VAL A 128 5.37 8.09 15.26
N GLY A 129 6.57 8.69 15.28
CA GLY A 129 6.72 10.12 15.04
C GLY A 129 6.95 10.41 13.55
N GLN A 130 8.05 9.90 12.99
CA GLN A 130 8.39 10.02 11.56
C GLN A 130 8.39 8.66 10.85
N MET A 131 7.69 8.62 9.71
CA MET A 131 7.55 7.44 8.88
C MET A 131 7.51 7.83 7.40
N ASP A 132 8.20 7.07 6.57
CA ASP A 132 8.02 7.05 5.12
C ASP A 132 7.20 5.81 4.74
N VAL A 133 6.17 5.98 3.93
CA VAL A 133 5.34 4.89 3.38
C VAL A 133 5.25 5.03 1.88
N SER A 134 5.35 3.91 1.17
CA SER A 134 5.03 3.80 -0.25
C SER A 134 4.07 2.65 -0.47
N ILE A 135 2.94 2.90 -1.11
CA ILE A 135 1.95 1.88 -1.47
C ILE A 135 1.87 1.79 -2.99
N ASN A 136 1.96 0.58 -3.52
CA ASN A 136 1.82 0.32 -4.94
C ASN A 136 0.72 -0.73 -5.14
N ILE A 137 -0.25 -0.40 -5.99
CA ILE A 137 -1.33 -1.30 -6.39
C ILE A 137 -1.15 -1.64 -7.86
N VAL A 138 -1.28 -2.91 -8.22
CA VAL A 138 -1.28 -3.39 -9.60
C VAL A 138 -2.55 -4.19 -9.84
N THR A 139 -3.39 -3.72 -10.77
CA THR A 139 -4.64 -4.41 -11.15
C THR A 139 -4.37 -5.57 -12.10
N SER A 140 -5.32 -6.50 -12.17
CA SER A 140 -5.23 -7.68 -13.00
C SER A 140 -6.63 -8.18 -13.37
N LYS A 141 -6.70 -9.23 -14.21
CA LYS A 141 -7.96 -9.80 -14.68
C LYS A 141 -8.84 -10.41 -13.61
N THR A 142 -8.25 -10.82 -12.48
CA THR A 142 -8.97 -11.54 -11.43
C THR A 142 -9.05 -10.75 -10.13
N GLY A 143 -8.37 -9.61 -10.03
CA GLY A 143 -8.10 -9.00 -8.75
C GLY A 143 -7.00 -7.95 -8.82
N PHE A 144 -6.34 -7.70 -7.70
CA PHE A 144 -5.21 -6.79 -7.66
C PHE A 144 -4.19 -7.19 -6.59
N LYS A 145 -2.97 -6.68 -6.78
CA LYS A 145 -1.85 -6.84 -5.87
C LYS A 145 -1.58 -5.53 -5.17
N ILE A 146 -1.43 -5.54 -3.85
CA ILE A 146 -0.99 -4.39 -3.05
C ILE A 146 0.38 -4.70 -2.49
N GLN A 147 1.32 -3.76 -2.62
CA GLN A 147 2.58 -3.75 -1.90
C GLN A 147 2.67 -2.48 -1.06
N GLU A 148 3.00 -2.64 0.22
CA GLU A 148 3.37 -1.52 1.09
C GLU A 148 4.82 -1.68 1.53
N LEU A 149 5.59 -0.60 1.41
CA LEU A 149 6.95 -0.47 1.95
C LEU A 149 6.94 0.66 2.99
N THR A 150 7.30 0.34 4.22
CA THR A 150 7.23 1.28 5.34
C THR A 150 8.57 1.36 6.07
N THR A 151 9.05 2.58 6.28
CA THR A 151 10.29 2.89 7.02
C THR A 151 9.99 3.89 8.13
N ILE A 152 10.03 3.42 9.36
CA ILE A 152 9.88 4.26 10.56
C ILE A 152 11.26 4.77 10.94
N LYS A 153 11.40 6.10 10.96
CA LYS A 153 12.65 6.82 11.25
C LYS A 153 12.77 7.16 12.72
N ASP A 154 11.67 7.31 13.43
CA ASP A 154 11.69 7.45 14.88
C ASP A 154 10.46 6.82 15.54
N LEU A 155 10.60 6.50 16.82
CA LEU A 155 9.49 6.15 17.69
C LEU A 155 9.50 7.07 18.90
N ILE A 156 8.32 7.46 19.36
CA ILE A 156 8.11 8.18 20.62
C ILE A 156 7.75 7.15 21.69
N ILE A 157 8.54 7.07 22.75
CA ILE A 157 8.40 6.11 23.85
C ILE A 157 8.17 6.91 25.14
N SER A 158 6.91 7.24 25.39
CA SER A 158 6.53 8.08 26.53
C SER A 158 6.29 7.29 27.81
N ASN A 159 6.15 5.97 27.73
CA ASN A 159 5.97 5.13 28.91
C ASN A 159 7.32 4.98 29.66
N PRO A 160 7.45 5.46 30.92
CA PRO A 160 8.69 5.42 31.69
C PRO A 160 9.30 4.02 31.87
N LEU A 161 8.45 3.01 32.08
CA LEU A 161 8.89 1.63 32.26
C LEU A 161 9.53 1.06 30.99
N VAL A 162 9.01 1.46 29.84
CA VAL A 162 9.47 1.04 28.51
C VAL A 162 10.71 1.83 28.11
N ALA A 163 10.68 3.15 28.33
CA ALA A 163 11.80 4.05 28.07
C ALA A 163 13.06 3.59 28.82
N GLY A 164 12.95 3.24 30.11
CA GLY A 164 14.06 2.71 30.90
C GLY A 164 14.67 1.42 30.32
N LYS A 165 13.83 0.45 29.92
CA LYS A 165 14.27 -0.81 29.29
C LYS A 165 14.94 -0.58 27.93
N MET A 166 14.48 0.42 27.19
CA MET A 166 14.98 0.78 25.86
C MET A 166 16.12 1.81 25.88
N LYS A 167 16.51 2.29 27.07
CA LYS A 167 17.50 3.35 27.27
C LYS A 167 17.14 4.63 26.50
N VAL A 168 15.86 4.97 26.50
CA VAL A 168 15.34 6.22 25.94
C VAL A 168 15.26 7.24 27.07
N ASP A 169 15.76 8.43 26.80
CA ASP A 169 15.68 9.57 27.69
C ASP A 169 14.24 10.09 27.76
N LEU A 170 13.69 10.31 28.95
CA LEU A 170 12.32 10.82 29.09
C LEU A 170 12.21 12.32 28.80
N GLU A 171 13.31 13.08 28.89
CA GLU A 171 13.34 14.49 28.47
C GLU A 171 13.30 14.62 26.94
N ASN A 172 13.77 13.58 26.23
CA ASN A 172 13.66 13.45 24.78
C ASN A 172 13.25 12.02 24.41
N PRO A 173 11.94 11.70 24.47
CA PRO A 173 11.42 10.33 24.41
C PRO A 173 11.48 9.72 23.00
N ARG A 174 12.43 10.13 22.15
CA ARG A 174 12.59 9.67 20.78
C ARG A 174 13.64 8.59 20.68
N LEU A 175 13.23 7.41 20.24
CA LEU A 175 14.14 6.39 19.75
C LEU A 175 14.48 6.67 18.28
N LEU A 176 15.72 7.08 18.02
CA LEU A 176 16.25 7.39 16.68
C LEU A 176 17.06 6.22 16.09
N PRO A 177 17.34 6.19 14.77
CA PRO A 177 18.14 5.13 14.17
C PRO A 177 19.56 5.11 14.74
N LYS A 178 20.16 3.92 14.86
CA LYS A 178 21.58 3.80 15.24
C LYS A 178 22.47 4.32 14.11
N LYS A 179 23.66 4.82 14.48
CA LYS A 179 24.69 5.21 13.51
C LYS A 179 24.91 4.09 12.47
N GLY A 180 24.79 4.43 11.19
CA GLY A 180 24.89 3.49 10.06
C GLY A 180 23.57 2.82 9.64
N SER A 181 22.45 3.18 10.25
CA SER A 181 21.08 2.80 9.86
C SER A 181 20.25 4.05 9.62
N ASP A 182 19.31 4.00 8.67
CA ASP A 182 18.33 5.05 8.39
C ASP A 182 16.94 4.75 8.95
N TYR A 183 16.77 3.61 9.63
CA TYR A 183 15.50 3.15 10.18
C TYR A 183 15.58 2.69 11.64
N VAL A 184 14.47 2.81 12.34
CA VAL A 184 14.15 2.18 13.63
C VAL A 184 13.36 0.89 13.40
N ILE A 185 12.36 0.94 12.53
CA ILE A 185 11.65 -0.23 11.99
C ILE A 185 11.57 -0.07 10.47
N LYS A 186 11.79 -1.17 9.74
CA LYS A 186 11.51 -1.25 8.32
C LYS A 186 10.64 -2.47 8.05
N ALA A 187 9.51 -2.29 7.41
CA ALA A 187 8.55 -3.35 7.13
C ALA A 187 8.13 -3.33 5.65
N ALA A 188 7.71 -4.49 5.14
CA ALA A 188 7.11 -4.63 3.83
C ALA A 188 6.08 -5.74 3.83
N GLY A 189 5.07 -5.59 2.99
CA GLY A 189 4.06 -6.60 2.77
C GLY A 189 3.62 -6.58 1.32
N THR A 190 3.30 -7.75 0.77
CA THR A 190 2.66 -7.85 -0.54
C THR A 190 1.55 -8.86 -0.46
N ILE A 191 0.35 -8.43 -0.80
CA ILE A 191 -0.86 -9.25 -0.79
C ILE A 191 -1.51 -9.25 -2.17
N ASN A 192 -2.02 -10.40 -2.57
CA ASN A 192 -2.90 -10.56 -3.72
C ASN A 192 -4.32 -10.75 -3.22
N ILE A 193 -5.25 -10.01 -3.80
CA ILE A 193 -6.68 -10.14 -3.55
C ILE A 193 -7.31 -10.60 -4.87
N ASP A 194 -7.95 -11.77 -4.85
CA ASP A 194 -8.49 -12.45 -6.02
C ASP A 194 -10.00 -12.68 -5.88
N PHE A 195 -10.77 -12.09 -6.80
CA PHE A 195 -12.23 -12.13 -6.90
C PHE A 195 -12.73 -13.13 -7.96
N SER A 196 -11.90 -14.07 -8.42
CA SER A 196 -12.30 -15.08 -9.42
C SER A 196 -13.54 -15.84 -8.99
N ASN A 197 -13.57 -16.24 -7.71
CA ASN A 197 -14.61 -17.13 -7.16
C ASN A 197 -15.74 -16.40 -6.44
N SER A 198 -15.50 -15.21 -5.88
CA SER A 198 -16.48 -14.46 -5.09
C SER A 198 -16.19 -12.96 -5.13
N GLY A 199 -17.24 -12.14 -5.24
CA GLY A 199 -17.15 -10.69 -5.12
C GLY A 199 -17.13 -10.21 -3.65
N THR A 200 -17.71 -10.99 -2.74
CA THR A 200 -17.90 -10.64 -1.32
C THR A 200 -16.83 -11.23 -0.41
N GLU A 201 -16.21 -12.35 -0.81
CA GLU A 201 -15.20 -13.08 -0.06
C GLU A 201 -14.02 -13.46 -0.97
N PRO A 202 -13.19 -12.48 -1.37
CA PRO A 202 -12.03 -12.78 -2.21
C PRO A 202 -11.02 -13.67 -1.52
N SER A 203 -10.24 -14.42 -2.31
CA SER A 203 -9.07 -15.11 -1.82
C SER A 203 -7.95 -14.11 -1.57
N ILE A 204 -7.31 -14.19 -0.40
CA ILE A 204 -6.21 -13.31 -0.01
C ILE A 204 -4.96 -14.14 0.19
N ASN A 205 -3.93 -13.86 -0.61
CA ASN A 205 -2.66 -14.56 -0.54
C ASN A 205 -1.52 -13.58 -0.20
N VAL A 206 -0.77 -13.91 0.84
CA VAL A 206 0.39 -13.13 1.29
C VAL A 206 1.66 -13.63 0.58
N GLU A 207 2.17 -12.86 -0.38
CA GLU A 207 3.42 -13.19 -1.10
C GLU A 207 4.65 -12.92 -0.22
N ASN A 208 4.63 -11.83 0.53
CA ASN A 208 5.67 -11.51 1.49
C ASN A 208 5.13 -10.68 2.65
N ASN A 209 5.81 -10.79 3.78
CA ASN A 209 5.56 -10.01 4.97
C ASN A 209 6.86 -9.92 5.80
N MET A 210 7.65 -8.88 5.57
CA MET A 210 9.01 -8.74 6.07
C MET A 210 9.11 -7.61 7.09
N ILE A 211 9.98 -7.77 8.08
CA ILE A 211 10.26 -6.71 9.07
C ILE A 211 11.74 -6.72 9.47
N SER A 212 12.26 -5.56 9.85
CA SER A 212 13.62 -5.35 10.34
C SER A 212 13.62 -4.30 11.44
N TYR A 213 14.35 -4.57 12.51
CA TYR A 213 14.50 -3.66 13.64
C TYR A 213 15.92 -3.08 13.66
N GLY A 214 16.02 -1.76 13.81
CA GLY A 214 17.29 -1.04 13.96
C GLY A 214 17.89 -1.19 15.37
N HIS A 215 17.05 -1.57 16.34
CA HIS A 215 17.43 -1.73 17.75
C HIS A 215 17.19 -3.15 18.25
N ARG A 216 18.15 -3.69 19.00
CA ARG A 216 18.07 -5.03 19.59
C ARG A 216 16.95 -5.14 20.63
N GLU A 217 16.81 -4.12 21.50
CA GLU A 217 15.80 -4.17 22.55
C GLU A 217 14.38 -4.01 21.97
N LEU A 218 14.22 -3.24 20.89
CA LEU A 218 12.98 -3.19 20.11
C LEU A 218 12.69 -4.56 19.47
N ALA A 219 13.69 -5.19 18.86
CA ALA A 219 13.55 -6.52 18.29
C ALA A 219 13.10 -7.53 19.35
N LYS A 220 13.73 -7.58 20.53
CA LYS A 220 13.32 -8.50 21.60
C LYS A 220 11.87 -8.33 22.05
N ARG A 221 11.32 -7.10 21.97
CA ARG A 221 9.93 -6.82 22.38
C ARG A 221 8.94 -7.20 21.28
N MET A 222 9.28 -6.92 20.03
CA MET A 222 8.38 -7.06 18.89
C MET A 222 8.48 -8.42 18.19
N ASP A 223 9.64 -9.06 18.27
CA ASP A 223 9.91 -10.32 17.60
C ASP A 223 9.42 -11.49 18.46
N LYS A 224 8.18 -11.91 18.21
CA LYS A 224 7.53 -13.04 18.91
C LYS A 224 7.88 -14.41 18.31
N ARG A 225 8.90 -14.51 17.45
CA ARG A 225 9.30 -15.77 16.82
C ARG A 225 9.82 -16.78 17.83
N ASN A 226 9.57 -18.05 17.55
CA ASN A 226 10.28 -19.14 18.21
C ASN A 226 11.64 -19.40 17.53
N PHE A 227 12.54 -20.10 18.22
CA PHE A 227 13.93 -20.32 17.80
C PHE A 227 14.05 -20.96 16.39
N GLY A 228 13.15 -21.88 16.03
CA GLY A 228 13.13 -22.50 14.71
C GLY A 228 12.85 -21.52 13.56
N GLN A 229 11.91 -20.59 13.77
CA GLN A 229 11.61 -19.53 12.78
C GLN A 229 12.80 -18.57 12.58
N VAL A 230 13.54 -18.27 13.65
CA VAL A 230 14.75 -17.44 13.58
C VAL A 230 15.85 -18.12 12.74
N VAL A 231 16.06 -19.43 12.91
CA VAL A 231 17.05 -20.20 12.16
C VAL A 231 16.68 -20.29 10.67
N VAL A 232 15.41 -20.55 10.36
CA VAL A 232 14.92 -20.58 8.96
C VAL A 232 15.15 -19.24 8.25
N ASP A 233 14.86 -18.12 8.93
CA ASP A 233 15.09 -16.78 8.37
C ASP A 233 16.57 -16.42 8.25
N PHE A 234 17.44 -16.95 9.12
CA PHE A 234 18.90 -16.80 9.02
C PHE A 234 19.46 -17.44 7.74
N PHE A 235 19.12 -18.69 7.45
CA PHE A 235 19.57 -19.36 6.22
C PHE A 235 18.99 -18.71 4.97
N ARG A 236 17.73 -18.25 5.01
CA ARG A 236 17.09 -17.52 3.91
C ARG A 236 17.72 -16.14 3.66
N ASN A 237 18.17 -15.44 4.71
CA ASN A 237 18.96 -14.20 4.60
C ASN A 237 20.25 -14.43 3.81
N ILE A 238 20.96 -15.52 4.12
CA ILE A 238 22.23 -15.87 3.49
C ILE A 238 22.03 -16.17 2.00
N LEU A 239 20.93 -16.85 1.64
CA LEU A 239 20.58 -17.18 0.26
C LEU A 239 19.94 -16.03 -0.53
N GLY A 240 19.87 -14.82 0.03
CA GLY A 240 19.37 -13.63 -0.68
C GLY A 240 17.85 -13.59 -0.87
N ALA A 241 17.10 -14.48 -0.23
CA ALA A 241 15.65 -14.54 -0.34
C ALA A 241 14.94 -13.34 0.34
N ASN A 242 15.63 -12.52 1.13
CA ASN A 242 15.00 -11.43 1.89
C ASN A 242 15.03 -10.07 1.16
N ARG A 243 14.92 -10.11 -0.17
CA ARG A 243 14.82 -8.92 -1.01
C ARG A 243 13.40 -8.78 -1.55
N VAL A 244 12.85 -7.58 -1.44
CA VAL A 244 11.57 -7.21 -2.05
C VAL A 244 11.85 -6.28 -3.22
N LYS A 245 11.29 -6.60 -4.39
CA LYS A 245 11.33 -5.72 -5.55
C LYS A 245 10.15 -4.76 -5.48
N ASP A 246 10.42 -3.48 -5.65
CA ASP A 246 9.37 -2.48 -5.85
C ASP A 246 8.52 -2.85 -7.08
N ILE A 247 7.20 -2.99 -6.89
CA ILE A 247 6.26 -3.35 -7.95
C ILE A 247 5.68 -2.15 -8.69
N SER A 248 6.10 -0.92 -8.37
CA SER A 248 5.79 0.23 -9.22
C SER A 248 6.31 -0.05 -10.63
N GLN A 249 5.41 -0.43 -11.54
CA GLN A 249 5.80 -0.70 -12.92
C GLN A 249 6.37 0.57 -13.56
N LYS A 250 7.35 0.37 -14.46
CA LYS A 250 8.02 1.42 -15.23
C LYS A 250 7.01 2.34 -15.90
N THR A 251 7.16 3.64 -15.65
CA THR A 251 6.48 4.78 -16.27
C THR A 251 6.62 4.88 -17.81
N GLU A 252 7.11 3.84 -18.49
CA GLU A 252 7.40 3.88 -19.93
C GLU A 252 6.22 3.42 -20.80
N GLN A 253 5.33 2.52 -20.35
CA GLN A 253 4.24 1.99 -21.20
C GLN A 253 2.96 2.84 -21.25
N LEU A 254 2.71 3.71 -20.26
CA LEU A 254 1.52 4.58 -20.27
C LEU A 254 1.65 5.81 -21.19
N LYS A 255 2.88 6.18 -21.58
CA LYS A 255 3.11 7.29 -22.52
C LYS A 255 3.00 6.88 -23.99
N GLU A 256 3.21 5.60 -24.33
CA GLU A 256 3.01 5.11 -25.71
C GLU A 256 1.52 5.02 -26.04
N ASN A 257 0.68 4.46 -25.15
CA ASN A 257 -0.76 4.35 -25.42
C ASN A 257 -1.49 5.69 -25.47
N GLN A 258 -1.03 6.72 -24.73
CA GLN A 258 -1.61 8.07 -24.81
C GLN A 258 -1.15 8.84 -26.05
N ASN A 259 -0.01 8.49 -26.65
CA ASN A 259 0.44 9.11 -27.90
C ASN A 259 -0.17 8.43 -29.13
N GLU A 260 -0.44 7.12 -29.08
CA GLU A 260 -1.10 6.41 -30.19
C GLU A 260 -2.58 6.83 -30.37
N GLU A 261 -3.34 7.01 -29.28
CA GLU A 261 -4.74 7.50 -29.37
C GLU A 261 -4.84 8.97 -29.84
N VAL A 262 -3.78 9.77 -29.70
CA VAL A 262 -3.74 11.17 -30.18
C VAL A 262 -3.28 11.25 -31.65
N PHE A 263 -2.52 10.26 -32.14
CA PHE A 263 -2.10 10.21 -33.54
C PHE A 263 -3.19 9.67 -34.47
N GLU A 264 -4.05 8.74 -34.02
CA GLU A 264 -5.15 8.24 -34.86
C GLU A 264 -6.29 9.26 -35.04
N ASN A 265 -6.52 10.16 -34.08
CA ASN A 265 -7.59 11.16 -34.17
C ASN A 265 -7.21 12.42 -34.96
N ASN A 266 -5.95 12.60 -35.34
CA ASN A 266 -5.49 13.74 -36.16
C ASN A 266 -5.12 13.37 -37.60
N ALA A 267 -5.36 12.12 -38.03
CA ALA A 267 -5.03 11.64 -39.37
C ALA A 267 -6.19 11.68 -40.38
N VAL A 268 -7.32 12.32 -40.04
CA VAL A 268 -8.48 12.45 -40.95
C VAL A 268 -8.82 13.93 -41.18
N GLU A 269 -7.92 14.65 -41.83
CA GLU A 269 -8.29 15.83 -42.62
C GLU A 269 -7.16 16.18 -43.60
N ALA A 270 -7.16 15.52 -44.76
CA ALA A 270 -6.48 16.04 -45.95
C ALA A 270 -7.12 15.49 -47.23
N ASP A 271 -7.52 16.44 -48.07
CA ASP A 271 -7.82 16.34 -49.51
C ASP A 271 -9.14 15.68 -49.95
N GLU A 272 -10.24 16.45 -49.85
CA GLU A 272 -11.26 16.41 -50.91
C GLU A 272 -10.72 17.14 -52.15
N PRO A 273 -10.67 16.49 -53.34
CA PRO A 273 -10.29 17.16 -54.57
C PRO A 273 -11.43 18.07 -55.07
N PRO A 274 -11.12 19.23 -55.69
CA PRO A 274 -12.15 20.18 -56.11
C PRO A 274 -13.02 19.59 -57.24
N ARG A 275 -14.34 19.71 -57.07
CA ARG A 275 -15.34 19.30 -58.06
C ARG A 275 -15.27 20.17 -59.33
N PRO A 276 -15.52 19.59 -60.52
CA PRO A 276 -15.59 20.38 -61.75
C PRO A 276 -16.88 21.20 -61.80
N SER A 277 -16.76 22.47 -62.19
CA SER A 277 -17.89 23.35 -62.49
C SER A 277 -18.52 22.95 -63.83
N ALA A 278 -19.80 22.57 -63.79
CA ALA A 278 -20.69 22.54 -64.95
C ALA A 278 -21.42 23.89 -65.03
N GLY A 279 -21.39 24.53 -66.20
CA GLY A 279 -21.74 25.94 -66.39
C GLY A 279 -23.17 26.24 -66.89
N GLY A 280 -23.32 27.48 -67.37
CA GLY A 280 -24.47 28.05 -68.10
C GLY A 280 -25.37 28.95 -67.25
N PRO A 281 -25.97 30.04 -67.78
CA PRO A 281 -26.21 30.36 -69.20
C PRO A 281 -25.34 31.48 -69.80
#